data_AF-A0A1F9HT38-F1
#
_entry.id   AF-A0A1F9HT38-F1
#
_cell.length_a   1.000
_cell.length_b   1.000
_cell.length_c   1.000
_cell.angle_alpha   90.00
_cell.angle_beta   90.00
_cell.angle_gamma   90.00
#
_symmetry.space_group_name_H-M   'P 1'
#
loop_
_entity.id
_entity.type
_entity.pdbx_description
1 polymer ?
#
loop_
_entity_poly.entity_id
_entity_poly.type
_entity_poly.pdbx_seq_one_letter_code
_entity_poly.pdbx_strand_id
1 'polypeptide(L)' 'MDSAFRQLCIEVLNDNVLSQQFNELLLETGVSLDSSEWDVANKILERADEVMLLAGGKNHLLH' A
#
# COMPACT_ATOMS: atom_id res chain seq x y z
N MET A 1 6.01 -14.62 17.67
CA MET A 1 5.71 -13.75 16.53
C MET A 1 5.25 -12.43 17.12
N ASP A 2 5.89 -11.33 16.75
CA ASP A 2 5.61 -10.02 17.34
C ASP A 2 4.11 -9.68 17.21
N SER A 3 3.48 -9.25 18.31
CA SER A 3 2.01 -9.06 18.34
C SER A 3 1.57 -7.97 17.38
N ALA A 4 2.37 -6.91 17.25
CA ALA A 4 2.14 -5.80 16.32
C ALA A 4 2.24 -6.27 14.86
N PHE A 5 3.25 -7.08 14.52
CA PHE A 5 3.41 -7.61 13.16
C PHE A 5 2.24 -8.49 12.73
N ARG A 6 1.75 -9.36 13.63
CA ARG A 6 0.58 -10.19 13.36
C ARG A 6 -0.67 -9.34 13.11
N GLN A 7 -0.88 -8.27 13.89
CA GLN A 7 -2.00 -7.36 13.71
C GLN A 7 -1.87 -6.54 12.42
N LEU A 8 -0.66 -6.10 12.07
CA LEU A 8 -0.38 -5.44 10.80
C LEU A 8 -0.77 -6.32 9.61
N CYS A 9 -0.40 -7.61 9.63
CA CYS A 9 -0.81 -8.56 8.60
C CYS A 9 -2.33 -8.74 8.52
N ILE A 10 -3.04 -8.71 9.66
CA ILE A 10 -4.50 -8.80 9.69
C ILE A 10 -5.14 -7.57 9.06
N GLU A 11 -4.63 -6.37 9.34
CA GLU A 11 -5.10 -5.13 8.71
C GLU A 11 -4.92 -5.16 7.18
N VAL A 12 -3.80 -5.69 6.68
CA VAL A 12 -3.58 -5.90 5.23
C VAL A 12 -4.60 -6.88 4.65
N LEU A 13 -4.83 -8.02 5.33
CA LEU A 13 -5.80 -9.02 4.86
C LEU A 13 -7.24 -8.50 4.84
N ASN A 14 -7.55 -7.54 5.70
CA ASN A 14 -8.85 -6.89 5.78
C ASN A 14 -8.97 -5.64 4.88
N ASP A 15 -7.96 -5.31 4.07
CA ASP A 15 -7.89 -4.13 3.22
C ASP A 15 -7.97 -2.79 3.98
N ASN A 16 -7.58 -2.79 5.26
CA ASN A 16 -7.61 -1.62 6.14
C ASN A 16 -6.29 -0.84 6.13
N VAL A 17 -5.56 -0.85 5.01
CA VAL A 17 -4.22 -0.26 4.88
C VAL A 17 -4.18 1.28 5.00
N LEU A 18 -5.34 1.93 4.99
CA LEU A 18 -5.49 3.38 5.19
C LEU A 18 -5.92 3.75 6.62
N SER A 19 -6.09 2.77 7.50
CA SER A 19 -6.56 3.01 8.86
C SER A 19 -5.46 3.66 9.72
N GLN A 20 -5.86 4.47 10.70
CA GLN A 20 -4.92 5.01 11.70
C GLN A 20 -4.20 3.86 12.42
N GLN A 21 -4.92 2.78 12.71
CA GLN A 21 -4.39 1.59 13.38
C GLN A 21 -3.29 0.91 12.55
N PHE A 22 -3.45 0.83 11.24
CA PHE A 22 -2.41 0.31 10.34
C PHE A 22 -1.12 1.14 10.43
N ASN A 23 -1.23 2.48 10.43
CA ASN A 23 -0.08 3.38 10.54
C ASN A 23 0.66 3.21 11.88
N GLU A 24 -0.08 3.10 12.98
CA GLU A 24 0.49 2.89 14.32
C GLU A 24 1.23 1.55 14.38
N LEU A 25 0.61 0.47 13.90
CA LEU A 25 1.23 -0.86 13.85
C LEU A 25 2.47 -0.90 12.94
N LEU A 26 2.46 -0.17 11.82
CA LEU A 26 3.59 -0.09 10.90
C LEU A 26 4.81 0.55 11.58
N LEU A 27 4.59 1.64 12.33
CA LEU A 27 5.64 2.30 13.10
C LEU A 27 6.16 1.40 14.24
N GLU A 28 5.27 0.69 14.94
CA GLU A 28 5.62 -0.21 16.05
C GLU A 28 6.45 -1.42 15.60
N THR A 29 6.19 -1.94 14.38
CA THR A 29 6.99 -3.06 13.84
C THR A 29 8.43 -2.67 13.49
N GLY A 30 8.78 -1.38 13.55
CA GLY A 30 10.13 -0.90 13.29
C GLY A 30 10.56 -1.05 11.83
N VAL A 31 9.61 -1.20 10.90
CA VAL A 31 9.91 -1.20 9.47
C VAL A 31 10.45 0.18 9.11
N SER A 32 11.69 0.22 8.63
CA SER A 32 12.30 1.45 8.16
C SER A 32 11.65 1.86 6.84
N LEU A 33 10.80 2.89 6.91
CA LEU A 33 10.14 3.45 5.73
C LEU A 33 11.11 4.22 4.82
N ASP A 34 12.28 4.59 5.34
CA ASP A 34 13.40 5.17 4.60
C ASP A 34 14.24 4.12 3.84
N SER A 35 13.85 2.83 3.92
CA SER A 35 14.55 1.76 3.21
C SER A 35 14.27 1.82 1.70
N SER A 36 15.30 1.49 0.92
CA SER A 36 15.21 1.44 -0.55
C SER A 36 14.12 0.49 -1.05
N GLU A 37 13.83 -0.54 -0.27
CA GLU A 37 12.82 -1.56 -0.52
C GLU A 37 11.41 -0.97 -0.46
N TRP A 38 11.14 -0.08 0.50
CA TRP A 38 9.87 0.63 0.61
C TRP A 38 9.68 1.61 -0.54
N ASP A 39 10.74 2.34 -0.90
CA ASP A 39 10.76 3.24 -2.06
C ASP A 39 10.46 2.52 -3.38
N VAL A 40 11.02 1.31 -3.57
CA VAL A 40 10.76 0.50 -4.76
C VAL A 40 9.31 0.03 -4.80
N ALA A 41 8.76 -0.43 -3.67
CA ALA A 41 7.36 -0.82 -3.59
C ALA A 41 6.42 0.35 -3.94
N ASN A 42 6.66 1.54 -3.39
CA ASN A 42 5.89 2.74 -3.69
C ASN A 42 5.99 3.14 -5.17
N LYS A 43 7.21 3.14 -5.75
CA LYS A 43 7.40 3.44 -7.18
C LYS A 43 6.71 2.46 -8.11
N ILE A 44 6.61 1.19 -7.72
CA ILE A 44 5.88 0.17 -8.49
C ILE A 44 4.37 0.43 -8.41
N LEU A 45 3.85 0.80 -7.23
CA LEU A 45 2.44 1.16 -7.04
C LEU A 45 2.06 2.42 -7.83
N GLU A 46 2.86 3.49 -7.73
CA GLU A 46 2.66 4.72 -8.52
C GLU A 46 2.59 4.44 -10.02
N ARG A 47 3.49 3.60 -10.53
CA ARG A 47 3.48 3.20 -11.95
C ARG A 47 2.32 2.29 -12.31
N ALA A 48 1.86 1.44 -11.41
CA ALA A 48 0.67 0.61 -11.63
C ALA A 48 -0.58 1.49 -11.77
N ASP A 49 -0.72 2.52 -10.94
CA ASP A 49 -1.79 3.51 -11.03
C ASP A 49 -1.70 4.32 -12.34
N GLU A 50 -0.50 4.75 -12.74
CA GLU A 50 -0.28 5.42 -14.02
C GLU A 50 -0.69 4.53 -15.21
N VAL A 51 -0.31 3.25 -15.21
CA VAL A 51 -0.67 2.30 -16.26
C VAL A 51 -2.18 2.02 -16.25
N MET A 52 -2.81 1.90 -15.09
CA MET A 52 -4.25 1.69 -14.97
C MET A 52 -5.04 2.90 -15.45
N LEU A 53 -4.58 4.12 -15.16
CA LEU A 53 -5.15 5.37 -15.65
C LEU A 53 -5.04 5.48 -17.18
N LEU A 54 -3.88 5.13 -17.74
CA LEU A 54 -3.64 5.12 -19.19
C LEU A 54 -4.41 4.01 -19.91
N ALA A 55 -4.59 2.85 -19.28
CA ALA A 55 -5.37 1.73 -19.80
C ALA A 55 -6.89 1.99 -19.73
N GLY A 56 -7.36 2.74 -18.74
CA GLY A 56 -8.77 3.14 -18.58
C GLY A 56 -9.22 4.29 -19.48
N GLY A 57 -8.29 5.07 -20.03
CA GLY A 57 -8.57 6.26 -20.86
C GLY A 57 -9.25 6.01 -22.22
N LYS A 58 -9.51 4.75 -22.61
CA LYS A 58 -10.20 4.42 -23.87
C LYS A 58 -11.68 4.07 -23.74
N ASN A 59 -12.27 4.02 -22.54
CA ASN A 59 -13.66 3.60 -22.35
C ASN A 59 -14.63 4.70 -21.86
N HIS A 60 -14.26 5.98 -21.91
CA HIS A 60 -15.16 7.07 -21.47
C HIS A 60 -15.32 8.22 -22.48
N LEU A 61 -15.39 7.91 -23.79
CA LEU A 61 -15.80 8.88 -24.82
C LEU A 61 -16.85 8.34 -25.81
N LEU A 62 -17.58 7.27 -25.46
CA LEU A 62 -18.73 6.80 -26.24
C LEU A 62 -19.84 6.30 -25.32
N HIS A 63 -20.56 7.21 -24.66
CA HIS A 63 -22.02 7.35 -24.68
C HIS A 63 -22.51 8.32 -23.60
#